data_AF-A0A4V4HCA6-F1
#
_entry.id   AF-A0A4V4HCA6-F1
#
_cell.length_a   1.000
_cell.length_b   1.000
_cell.length_c   1.000
_cell.angle_alpha   90.00
_cell.angle_beta   90.00
_cell.angle_gamma   90.00
#
_symmetry.space_group_name_H-M   'P 1'
#
loop_
_entity.id
_entity.type
_entity.pdbx_description
1 polymer ?
#
loop_
_entity_poly.entity_id
_entity_poly.type
_entity_poly.pdbx_seq_one_letter_code
_entity_poly.pdbx_strand_id
1 'polypeptide(L)'
;MSFPTFATLGTFVVDNYVYVQEDKSTQKDTQLGGGGFWACAGARIWLKPNTICMPVGGNSLTDLLGQLAEQLEKLDAQDEISMWVWREEQTGSSILQSEIKYDGHERRCSMHPYLQQIG
;
A
#
# COMPACT_ATOMS: atom_id res chain seq x y z
N MET A 1 -23.50 -12.90 9.15
CA MET A 1 -22.49 -12.29 8.25
C MET A 1 -22.81 -10.81 8.11
N SER A 2 -21.91 -9.93 8.53
CA SER A 2 -22.01 -8.50 8.22
C SER A 2 -21.49 -8.27 6.80
N PHE A 3 -22.27 -7.57 5.97
CA PHE A 3 -21.82 -7.18 4.64
C PHE A 3 -20.83 -6.00 4.73
N PRO A 4 -19.84 -5.90 3.83
CA PRO A 4 -18.96 -4.74 3.78
C PRO A 4 -19.79 -3.48 3.59
N THR A 5 -19.54 -2.48 4.43
CA THR A 5 -20.20 -1.17 4.36
C THR A 5 -19.46 -0.24 3.41
N PHE A 6 -18.17 -0.52 3.16
CA PHE A 6 -17.35 0.22 2.21
C PHE A 6 -16.57 -0.75 1.33
N ALA A 7 -16.60 -0.53 0.03
CA ALA A 7 -15.79 -1.28 -0.92
C ALA A 7 -15.20 -0.34 -1.96
N THR A 8 -13.97 -0.62 -2.39
CA THR A 8 -13.34 0.11 -3.49
C THR A 8 -13.05 -0.82 -4.66
N LEU A 9 -13.15 -0.29 -5.88
CA LEU A 9 -12.73 -0.96 -7.11
C LEU A 9 -11.48 -0.27 -7.68
N GLY A 10 -10.58 0.17 -6.81
CA GLY A 10 -9.37 0.88 -7.19
C GLY A 10 -8.18 -0.04 -7.40
N THR A 11 -7.05 0.55 -7.77
CA THR A 11 -5.80 -0.19 -7.99
C THR A 11 -4.97 -0.22 -6.71
N PHE A 12 -4.37 -1.38 -6.45
CA PHE A 12 -3.26 -1.57 -5.53
C PHE A 12 -1.96 -1.59 -6.36
N VAL A 13 -0.98 -0.78 -5.98
CA VAL A 13 0.27 -0.61 -6.75
C VAL A 13 1.45 -0.66 -5.80
N VAL A 14 2.56 -1.23 -6.25
CA VAL A 14 3.87 -1.06 -5.60
C VAL A 14 4.58 0.10 -6.31
N ASP A 15 4.71 1.22 -5.63
CA ASP A 15 5.42 2.39 -6.14
C ASP A 15 6.91 2.29 -5.83
N ASN A 16 7.74 2.25 -6.87
CA ASN A 16 9.19 2.22 -6.76
C ASN A 16 9.76 3.59 -7.13
N TYR A 17 10.31 4.29 -6.15
CA TYR A 17 11.00 5.56 -6.34
C TYR A 17 12.49 5.31 -6.47
N VAL A 18 13.11 5.85 -7.52
CA VAL A 18 14.55 5.75 -7.79
C VAL A 18 15.15 7.14 -7.82
N TYR A 19 16.05 7.41 -6.90
CA TYR A 19 16.78 8.66 -6.78
C TYR A 19 18.17 8.48 -7.37
N VAL A 20 18.45 9.22 -8.45
CA VAL A 20 19.76 9.22 -9.11
C VAL A 20 20.60 10.32 -8.49
N GLN A 21 21.70 9.92 -7.86
CA GLN A 21 22.64 10.84 -7.22
C GLN A 21 23.64 11.41 -8.22
N GLU A 22 24.36 12.47 -7.82
CA GLU A 22 25.38 13.11 -8.66
C GLU A 22 26.52 12.16 -9.07
N ASP A 23 26.87 11.22 -8.20
CA ASP A 23 27.89 10.18 -8.47
C ASP A 23 27.37 9.03 -9.35
N LYS A 24 26.13 9.14 -9.86
CA LYS A 24 25.38 8.12 -10.61
C LYS A 24 25.01 6.87 -9.82
N SER A 25 25.20 6.87 -8.51
CA SER A 25 24.60 5.85 -7.64
C SER A 25 23.08 6.03 -7.59
N THR A 26 22.37 4.96 -7.24
CA THR A 26 20.92 4.97 -7.15
C THR A 26 20.47 4.55 -5.76
N GLN A 27 19.60 5.35 -5.15
CA GLN A 27 18.85 4.98 -3.95
C GLN A 27 17.42 4.61 -4.36
N LYS A 28 16.91 3.50 -3.81
CA LYS A 28 15.56 3.02 -4.09
C LYS A 28 14.71 3.09 -2.83
N ASP A 29 13.46 3.48 -3.00
CA ASP A 29 12.44 3.49 -1.97
C ASP A 29 11.16 2.87 -2.54
N THR A 30 10.67 1.81 -1.92
CA THR A 30 9.51 1.05 -2.39
C THR A 30 8.38 1.21 -1.39
N GLN A 31 7.21 1.61 -1.87
CA GLN A 31 6.05 1.91 -1.02
C GLN A 31 4.76 1.31 -1.57
N LEU A 32 3.78 1.13 -0.69
CA LEU A 32 2.41 0.81 -1.09
C LEU A 32 1.72 2.04 -1.67
N GLY A 33 1.07 1.84 -2.81
CA GLY A 33 0.46 2.89 -3.62
C GLY A 33 -0.90 2.49 -4.18
N GLY A 34 -1.47 3.45 -4.92
CA GLY A 34 -2.78 3.30 -5.55
C GLY A 34 -3.92 3.93 -4.75
N GLY A 35 -4.81 4.63 -5.47
CA GLY A 35 -5.91 5.36 -4.84
C GLY A 35 -6.93 4.48 -4.13
N GLY A 36 -7.16 3.26 -4.64
CA GLY A 36 -8.05 2.28 -3.98
C GLY A 36 -7.51 1.84 -2.63
N PHE A 37 -6.21 1.52 -2.59
CA PHE A 37 -5.51 1.13 -1.37
C PHE A 37 -5.61 2.22 -0.30
N TRP A 38 -5.24 3.46 -0.65
CA TRP A 38 -5.30 4.57 0.31
C TRP A 38 -6.72 4.97 0.70
N ALA A 39 -7.72 4.77 -0.16
CA ALA A 39 -9.12 4.95 0.22
C ALA A 39 -9.57 3.93 1.28
N CYS A 40 -9.18 2.66 1.16
CA CYS A 40 -9.45 1.63 2.17
C CYS A 40 -8.68 1.86 3.48
N ALA A 41 -7.38 2.19 3.38
CA ALA A 41 -6.57 2.52 4.55
C ALA A 41 -7.10 3.76 5.28
N GLY A 42 -7.58 4.77 4.55
CA GLY A 42 -8.25 5.93 5.12
C GLY A 42 -9.58 5.56 5.79
N ALA A 43 -10.41 4.74 5.13
CA ALA A 43 -11.69 4.28 5.70
C ALA A 43 -11.49 3.53 7.04
N ARG A 44 -10.36 2.82 7.19
CA ARG A 44 -10.00 2.08 8.41
C ARG A 44 -9.86 2.95 9.66
N ILE A 45 -9.66 4.26 9.50
CA ILE A 45 -9.64 5.23 10.61
C ILE A 45 -10.99 5.24 11.34
N TRP A 46 -12.10 5.09 10.61
CA TRP A 46 -13.46 5.21 11.15
C TRP A 46 -14.22 3.88 11.16
N LEU A 47 -13.85 2.95 10.27
CA LEU A 47 -14.56 1.69 10.08
C LEU A 47 -13.72 0.50 10.57
N LYS A 48 -14.41 -0.54 11.03
CA LYS A 48 -13.77 -1.81 11.38
C LYS A 48 -13.27 -2.51 10.12
N PRO A 49 -12.15 -3.25 10.17
CA PRO A 49 -11.55 -3.80 8.96
C PRO A 49 -12.47 -4.82 8.27
N ASN A 50 -13.21 -5.62 9.04
CA ASN A 50 -14.21 -6.56 8.52
C ASN A 50 -15.44 -5.91 7.85
N THR A 51 -15.52 -4.58 7.80
CA THR A 51 -16.57 -3.82 7.09
C THR A 51 -16.04 -3.13 5.83
N ILE A 52 -14.73 -3.27 5.55
CA ILE A 52 -14.05 -2.69 4.41
C ILE A 52 -13.62 -3.84 3.49
N CYS A 53 -13.71 -3.64 2.18
CA CYS A 53 -13.25 -4.64 1.21
C CYS A 53 -12.57 -3.96 0.02
N MET A 54 -11.43 -4.50 -0.39
CA MET A 54 -10.76 -4.14 -1.63
C MET A 54 -10.32 -5.40 -2.37
N PRO A 55 -10.77 -5.62 -3.61
CA PRO A 55 -10.15 -6.60 -4.49
C PRO A 55 -8.72 -6.20 -4.81
N VAL A 56 -7.76 -7.12 -4.61
CA VAL A 56 -6.35 -6.91 -4.91
C VAL A 56 -5.95 -7.79 -6.08
N GLY A 57 -5.22 -7.21 -7.04
CA GLY A 57 -4.62 -7.96 -8.15
C GLY A 57 -3.33 -8.65 -7.69
N GLY A 58 -3.15 -9.91 -8.09
CA GLY A 58 -2.13 -10.82 -7.55
C GLY A 58 -2.78 -11.98 -6.80
N ASN A 59 -2.01 -13.02 -6.51
CA ASN A 59 -2.56 -14.28 -5.99
C ASN A 59 -2.56 -14.32 -4.46
N SER A 60 -1.59 -13.68 -3.80
CA SER A 60 -1.59 -13.58 -2.33
C SER A 60 -0.59 -12.54 -1.79
N LEU A 61 -0.63 -12.34 -0.46
CA LEU A 61 0.36 -11.58 0.30
C LEU A 61 1.81 -12.05 0.08
N THR A 62 2.05 -13.31 -0.30
CA THR A 62 3.42 -13.79 -0.56
C THR A 62 4.02 -13.22 -1.84
N ASP A 63 3.20 -12.62 -2.70
CA ASP A 63 3.65 -11.92 -3.91
C ASP A 63 4.23 -10.53 -3.57
N LEU A 64 4.13 -10.10 -2.30
CA LEU A 64 4.71 -8.86 -1.78
C LEU A 64 6.04 -9.09 -1.06
N LEU A 65 6.94 -8.13 -1.22
CA LEU A 65 8.25 -8.17 -0.58
C LEU A 65 8.16 -7.70 0.88
N GLY A 66 8.46 -8.60 1.81
CA GLY A 66 8.83 -8.32 3.21
C GLY A 66 8.01 -7.21 3.89
N GLN A 67 8.63 -6.04 4.06
CA GLN A 67 8.06 -4.89 4.77
C GLN A 67 6.71 -4.42 4.22
N LEU A 68 6.43 -4.62 2.93
CA LEU A 68 5.15 -4.27 2.33
C LEU A 68 4.02 -5.21 2.78
N ALA A 69 4.33 -6.51 2.91
CA ALA A 69 3.39 -7.49 3.45
C ALA A 69 3.07 -7.18 4.92
N GLU A 70 4.08 -6.85 5.73
CA GLU A 70 3.88 -6.46 7.14
C GLU A 70 3.00 -5.19 7.29
N GLN A 71 3.13 -4.23 6.37
CA GLN A 71 2.28 -3.04 6.36
C GLN A 71 0.82 -3.39 6.09
N LEU A 72 0.56 -4.29 5.14
CA LEU A 72 -0.79 -4.77 4.82
C LEU A 72 -1.41 -5.56 5.96
N GLU A 73 -0.63 -6.44 6.59
CA GLU A 73 -1.05 -7.22 7.76
C GLU A 73 -1.44 -6.32 8.94
N LYS A 74 -0.70 -5.24 9.19
CA LYS A 74 -1.03 -4.26 10.24
C LYS A 74 -2.32 -3.50 9.98
N LEU A 75 -2.68 -3.30 8.71
CA LEU A 75 -3.91 -2.60 8.31
C LEU A 75 -5.13 -3.53 8.30
N ASP A 76 -4.91 -4.83 8.17
CA ASP A 76 -5.97 -5.83 8.05
C ASP A 76 -6.67 -6.15 9.38
N ALA A 77 -7.74 -6.93 9.31
CA ALA A 77 -8.38 -7.53 10.47
C ALA A 77 -7.52 -8.68 11.04
N GLN A 78 -7.41 -8.77 12.37
CA GLN A 78 -7.02 -10.01 13.04
C GLN A 78 -8.19 -11.01 13.18
N ASP A 79 -9.39 -10.61 12.76
CA ASP A 79 -10.63 -11.40 12.80
C ASP A 79 -10.89 -12.13 11.46
N GLU A 80 -11.92 -12.97 11.42
CA GLU A 80 -12.21 -13.94 10.34
C GLU A 80 -12.37 -13.39 8.91
N ILE A 81 -12.57 -12.07 8.70
CA ILE A 81 -12.79 -11.48 7.37
C ILE A 81 -11.72 -10.42 7.08
N SER A 82 -10.82 -10.76 6.16
CA SER A 82 -9.80 -9.85 5.64
C SER A 82 -10.42 -8.72 4.81
N MET A 83 -9.84 -7.53 4.94
CA MET A 83 -10.11 -6.37 4.11
C MET A 83 -9.59 -6.54 2.67
N TRP A 84 -8.57 -7.38 2.48
CA TRP A 84 -7.87 -7.60 1.22
C TRP A 84 -8.42 -8.86 0.54
N VAL A 85 -9.22 -8.68 -0.50
CA VAL A 85 -9.80 -9.79 -1.26
C VAL A 85 -8.92 -10.10 -2.46
N TRP A 86 -8.01 -11.06 -2.27
CA TRP A 86 -7.13 -11.55 -3.33
C TRP A 86 -7.94 -12.32 -4.38
N ARG A 87 -7.69 -12.02 -5.66
CA ARG A 87 -8.24 -12.80 -6.77
C ARG A 87 -7.17 -13.76 -7.25
N GLU A 88 -7.44 -15.06 -7.17
CA GLU A 88 -6.64 -16.05 -7.89
C GLU A 88 -6.78 -15.79 -9.40
N GLU A 89 -5.76 -15.16 -10.00
CA GLU A 89 -5.70 -14.98 -11.43
C GLU A 89 -5.03 -16.19 -12.07
N GLN A 90 -5.79 -16.89 -12.91
CA GLN A 90 -5.32 -18.08 -13.65
C GLN A 90 -4.11 -17.80 -14.56
N THR A 91 -3.80 -16.53 -14.81
CA THR A 91 -2.74 -16.08 -15.72
C THR A 91 -1.46 -15.59 -15.03
N GLY A 92 -1.38 -15.66 -13.69
CA GLY A 92 -0.14 -15.36 -12.96
C GLY A 92 0.30 -13.90 -13.00
N SER A 93 -0.64 -12.95 -13.07
CA SER A 93 -0.26 -11.53 -13.11
C SER A 93 0.33 -11.12 -11.76
N SER A 94 1.54 -10.57 -11.80
CA SER A 94 2.18 -9.93 -10.65
C SER A 94 1.42 -8.67 -10.28
N ILE A 95 1.48 -8.29 -9.00
CA ILE A 95 1.01 -7.00 -8.51
C ILE A 95 1.52 -5.87 -9.41
N LEU A 96 0.65 -4.92 -9.75
CA LEU A 96 1.03 -3.78 -10.59
C LEU A 96 2.15 -2.99 -9.90
N GLN A 97 3.20 -2.68 -10.65
CA GLN A 97 4.32 -1.89 -10.16
C GLN A 97 4.45 -0.61 -10.97
N SER A 98 4.73 0.50 -10.29
CA SER A 98 5.14 1.75 -10.92
C SER A 98 6.62 2.00 -10.62
N GLU A 99 7.34 2.63 -11.55
CA GLU A 99 8.70 3.11 -11.32
C GLU A 99 8.76 4.61 -11.64
N ILE A 100 9.21 5.41 -10.68
CA ILE A 100 9.34 6.87 -10.82
C ILE A 100 10.78 7.26 -10.51
N LYS A 101 11.42 7.97 -11.45
CA LYS A 101 12.81 8.40 -11.33
C LYS A 101 12.91 9.89 -11.04
N TYR A 102 13.79 10.24 -10.11
CA TYR A 102 14.11 11.62 -9.76
C TYR A 102 15.62 11.84 -9.82
N ASP A 103 16.00 13.01 -10.33
CA ASP A 103 17.35 13.54 -10.16
C ASP A 103 17.43 14.22 -8.79
N GLY A 104 18.21 13.67 -7.85
CA GLY A 104 18.31 14.21 -6.48
C GLY A 104 18.62 13.15 -5.42
N HIS A 105 18.80 13.61 -4.17
CA HIS A 105 19.29 12.77 -3.07
C HIS A 105 18.22 11.89 -2.39
N GLU A 106 17.00 12.40 -2.12
CA GLU A 106 15.93 11.64 -1.43
C GLU A 106 14.59 12.39 -1.44
N ARG A 107 13.49 11.68 -1.09
CA ARG A 107 12.23 12.31 -0.64
C ARG A 107 12.42 12.85 0.77
N ARG A 108 12.35 14.18 0.96
CA ARG A 108 12.23 14.75 2.31
C ARG A 108 10.77 14.87 2.72
N CYS A 109 10.37 14.09 3.71
CA CYS A 109 9.11 14.33 4.41
C CYS A 109 9.27 15.59 5.27
N SER A 110 8.80 16.73 4.76
CA SER A 110 8.75 17.97 5.54
C SER A 110 7.54 17.91 6.48
N MET A 111 7.73 17.34 7.67
CA MET A 111 6.73 17.48 8.73
C MET A 111 6.64 18.96 9.10
N HIS A 112 5.42 19.51 9.05
CA HIS A 112 5.19 20.87 9.49
C HIS A 112 5.54 20.99 10.98
N PRO A 113 6.27 22.05 11.42
CA PRO A 113 6.84 22.14 12.78
C PRO A 113 5.83 21.93 13.92
N TYR A 114 4.55 22.18 13.66
CA TYR A 114 3.46 22.00 14.62
C TYR A 114 3.26 20.55 15.10
N LEU A 115 3.70 19.54 14.34
CA LEU A 115 3.54 18.13 14.72
C LEU A 115 4.68 17.60 15.60
N GLN A 116 5.73 18.39 15.87
CA GLN A 116 6.83 17.99 16.76
C GLN A 116 6.55 18.22 18.26
N GLN A 117 5.47 18.94 18.61
CA GLN A 117 5.15 19.30 20.00
C GLN A 117 4.14 18.36 20.68
N ILE A 118 3.74 17.28 20.01
CA ILE A 118 2.79 16.30 20.52
C ILE A 118 3.53 14.96 20.70
N GLY A 119 4.45 14.92 21.66
CA GLY A 119 5.25 13.75 22.02
C GLY A 119 5.70 13.84 23.46
#